data_AF-A0A9C9X1Y9-F1
#
_entry.id   AF-A0A9C9X1Y9-F1
#
_cell.length_a   1.000
_cell.length_b   1.000
_cell.length_c   1.000
_cell.angle_alpha   90.00
_cell.angle_beta   90.00
_cell.angle_gamma   90.00
#
_symmetry.space_group_name_H-M   'P 1'
#
loop_
_entity.id
_entity.type
_entity.pdbx_description
1 polymer ?
#
loop_
_entity_poly.entity_id
_entity_poly.type
_entity_poly.pdbx_seq_one_letter_code
_entity_poly.pdbx_strand_id
1 'polypeptide(L)' 'MKILRRPDLPWSLLSGFRFIPPFLRDAVYRFVARHRYRWFGKREKCHVPAPDIQDRFLW' A
#
# COMPACT_ATOMS: atom_id res chain seq x y z
N MET A 1 -14.36 19.70 32.43
CA MET A 1 -14.52 19.96 30.98
C MET A 1 -14.36 18.65 30.20
N LYS A 2 -15.46 17.97 29.88
CA LYS A 2 -15.44 16.76 29.03
C LYS A 2 -15.54 17.19 27.58
N ILE A 3 -14.38 17.40 26.95
CA ILE A 3 -14.29 17.59 25.50
C ILE A 3 -14.57 16.22 24.87
N LEU A 4 -15.85 15.91 24.69
CA LEU A 4 -16.26 14.84 23.78
C LEU A 4 -16.04 15.40 22.38
N ARG A 5 -14.80 15.26 21.89
CA ARG A 5 -14.50 15.29 20.46
C ARG A 5 -15.36 14.18 19.86
N ARG A 6 -16.54 14.52 19.36
CA ARG A 6 -17.21 13.66 18.37
C ARG A 6 -16.17 13.49 17.28
N PRO A 7 -15.67 12.28 17.01
CA PRO A 7 -14.88 12.08 15.81
C PRO A 7 -15.80 12.50 14.69
N ASP A 8 -15.51 13.67 14.14
CA ASP A 8 -15.99 14.18 12.88
C ASP A 8 -16.22 12.98 11.96
N LEU A 9 -17.44 12.88 11.40
CA LEU A 9 -17.93 11.81 10.52
C LEU A 9 -16.85 11.08 9.68
N PRO A 10 -15.83 11.73 9.08
CA PRO A 10 -14.69 11.07 8.44
C PRO A 10 -14.07 9.89 9.22
N TRP A 11 -13.88 10.01 10.53
CA TRP A 11 -13.27 8.94 11.33
C TRP A 11 -14.22 7.74 11.55
N SER A 12 -15.53 7.97 11.57
CA SER A 12 -16.53 6.89 11.63
C SER A 12 -16.67 6.13 10.30
N LEU A 13 -16.29 6.74 9.17
CA LEU A 13 -16.22 6.05 7.88
C LEU A 13 -14.97 5.17 7.79
N LEU A 14 -13.86 5.65 8.35
CA LEU A 14 -12.62 4.87 8.48
C LEU A 14 -12.77 3.68 9.44
N SER A 15 -13.64 3.77 10.45
CA SER A 15 -13.98 2.59 11.27
C SER A 15 -14.84 1.56 10.52
N GLY A 16 -15.58 1.96 9.49
CA GLY A 16 -16.29 1.03 8.59
C GLY A 16 -15.35 0.09 7.83
N PHE A 17 -14.13 0.54 7.51
CA PHE A 17 -13.07 -0.32 6.96
C PHE A 17 -12.59 -1.40 7.93
N ARG A 18 -12.88 -1.28 9.24
CA ARG A 18 -12.63 -2.36 10.23
C ARG A 18 -13.58 -3.53 10.06
N PHE A 19 -14.80 -3.29 9.58
CA PHE A 19 -15.81 -4.33 9.38
C PHE A 19 -15.53 -5.19 8.15
N ILE A 20 -14.57 -4.80 7.32
CA ILE A 20 -14.16 -5.60 6.17
C ILE A 20 -13.63 -6.94 6.67
N PRO A 21 -14.30 -8.05 6.35
CA PRO A 21 -13.87 -9.36 6.81
C PRO A 21 -12.52 -9.72 6.20
N PRO A 22 -11.67 -10.48 6.92
CA PRO A 22 -10.31 -10.76 6.49
C PRO A 22 -10.26 -11.43 5.11
N PHE A 23 -11.25 -12.25 4.77
CA PHE A 23 -11.34 -12.90 3.46
C PHE A 23 -11.39 -11.90 2.29
N LEU A 24 -12.08 -10.76 2.46
CA LEU A 24 -12.25 -9.77 1.40
C LEU A 24 -10.94 -9.02 1.19
N ARG A 25 -10.28 -8.62 2.28
CA ARG A 25 -8.95 -8.02 2.24
C ARG A 25 -7.95 -8.95 1.55
N ASP A 26 -7.96 -10.23 1.90
CA ASP A 26 -7.05 -11.22 1.34
C ASP A 26 -7.36 -11.55 -0.13
N ALA A 27 -8.64 -11.53 -0.52
CA ALA A 27 -9.06 -11.72 -1.91
C ALA A 27 -8.67 -10.53 -2.78
N VAL A 28 -8.93 -9.29 -2.32
CA VAL A 28 -8.52 -8.06 -2.99
C VAL A 28 -7.00 -8.00 -3.10
N TYR A 29 -6.28 -8.31 -2.02
CA TYR A 29 -4.81 -8.34 -2.04
C TYR A 29 -4.29 -9.38 -3.04
N ARG A 30 -4.83 -10.60 -3.05
CA ARG A 30 -4.47 -11.64 -4.03
C ARG A 30 -4.81 -11.24 -5.46
N PHE A 31 -5.95 -10.59 -5.68
CA PHE A 31 -6.35 -10.10 -6.99
C PHE A 31 -5.37 -9.04 -7.50
N VAL A 32 -5.09 -8.03 -6.69
CA VAL A 32 -4.12 -6.97 -7.02
C VAL A 32 -2.73 -7.55 -7.21
N ALA A 33 -2.27 -8.46 -6.34
CA ALA A 33 -0.95 -9.08 -6.45
C ALA A 33 -0.78 -9.86 -7.77
N ARG A 34 -1.82 -10.59 -8.22
CA ARG A 34 -1.82 -11.28 -9.52
C ARG A 34 -1.83 -10.32 -10.70
N HIS A 35 -2.55 -9.20 -10.59
CA HIS A 35 -2.68 -8.22 -11.66
C HIS A 35 -1.59 -7.15 -11.67
N ARG A 36 -0.83 -6.99 -10.57
CA ARG A 36 0.18 -5.95 -10.40
C ARG A 36 1.18 -5.93 -11.55
N TYR A 37 1.68 -7.11 -11.92
CA TYR A 37 2.63 -7.25 -13.01
C TYR A 37 2.00 -7.06 -14.40
N ARG A 38 0.69 -7.28 -14.53
CA ARG A 38 -0.05 -7.04 -15.78
C ARG A 38 -0.37 -5.56 -15.98
N TRP A 39 -0.65 -4.83 -14.89
CA TRP A 39 -0.98 -3.41 -14.92
C TRP A 39 0.24 -2.49 -14.97
N PHE A 40 1.29 -2.81 -14.21
CA PHE A 40 2.51 -1.99 -14.15
C PHE A 40 3.66 -2.51 -15.01
N GLY A 41 3.50 -3.69 -15.61
CA GLY A 41 4.60 -4.40 -16.26
C GLY A 41 5.58 -4.99 -15.25
N LYS A 42 6.27 -6.08 -15.61
CA LYS A 42 7.47 -6.50 -14.89
C LYS A 42 8.63 -5.64 -15.38
N ARG A 43 9.42 -5.12 -14.45
CA ARG A 43 10.75 -4.60 -14.79
C ARG A 43 11.61 -5.82 -15.14
N GLU A 44 11.91 -6.02 -16.42
CA GLU A 44 12.72 -7.16 -16.88
C GLU A 44 14.21 -7.01 -16.54
N LYS A 45 14.65 -5.79 -16.21
CA LYS A 45 16.03 -5.50 -15.87
C LYS A 45 16.12 -5.03 -14.43
N CYS A 46 16.99 -5.66 -13.65
CA CYS A 46 17.46 -5.09 -12.39
C CYS A 46 18.11 -3.74 -12.70
N HIS A 47 17.71 -2.71 -11.93
CA HIS A 47 18.24 -1.38 -12.10
C HIS A 47 19.68 -1.34 -11.57
N VAL A 48 20.64 -1.64 -12.42
CA VAL A 48 22.07 -1.52 -12.09
C VAL A 48 22.41 -0.02 -12.09
N PRO A 49 22.86 0.54 -10.97
CA PRO A 49 23.24 1.94 -10.92
C PRO A 49 24.37 2.24 -11.91
N ALA A 50 24.23 3.34 -12.64
CA ALA A 50 25.27 3.86 -13.52
C ALA A 50 26.56 4.10 -12.70
N PRO A 51 27.75 3.94 -13.32
CA PRO A 51 29.03 4.06 -12.62
C PRO A 51 29.19 5.38 -11.84
N ASP A 52 28.57 6.47 -12.31
CA ASP A 52 28.59 7.80 -11.66
C ASP A 52 27.93 7.86 -10.27
N ILE A 53 26.97 6.96 -9.99
CA ILE A 53 26.20 6.96 -8.74
C ILE A 53 26.51 5.77 -7.84
N GLN A 54 27.44 4.89 -8.21
CA GLN A 54 27.78 3.70 -7.43
C GLN A 54 28.36 4.06 -6.05
N ASP A 55 29.15 5.13 -5.97
CA ASP A 55 29.75 5.59 -4.71
C ASP A 55 28.73 6.11 -3.68
N ARG A 56 27.47 6.31 -4.09
CA ARG A 56 26.40 6.78 -3.19
C ARG A 56 25.59 5.64 -2.58
N PHE A 57 25.78 4.40 -3.03
CA PHE A 57 25.10 3.24 -2.46
C PHE A 57 25.90 2.70 -1.26
N LEU A 58 25.27 2.73 -0.09
CA LEU A 58 25.76 2.05 1.11
C LEU A 58 25.34 0.58 0.99
N TRP A 59 26.31 -0.31 0.87
CA TRP A 59 26.10 -1.76 0.87
C TRP A 59 25.89 -2.31 2.28
#